data_AF-A0A9E3Y461-F1
#
_entry.id   AF-A0A9E3Y461-F1
#
_cell.length_a   1.000
_cell.length_b   1.000
_cell.length_c   1.000
_cell.angle_alpha   90.00
_cell.angle_beta   90.00
_cell.angle_gamma   90.00
#
_symmetry.space_group_name_H-M   'P 1'
#
loop_
_entity.id
_entity.type
_entity.pdbx_description
1 polymer ?
#
loop_
_entity_poly.entity_id
_entity_poly.type
_entity_poly.pdbx_seq_one_letter_code
_entity_poly.pdbx_strand_id
1 'polypeptide(L)'
;MLVVASVLVAAVTLVGGPFADQAEAAGTPVMGRSVVSAADLAGWFRTTGKTNRATVGIDELARYFVEEGAAEGVAGDIAFAQSIVETGYFGFSERVPPEFNNFSGLGAVDNGTSAESFPDARTGVRAQIQHLRAYADPTVTEAKLANPLVDTRFHLVKTKGRAPLWDQFGAGVWASDPDYASKVLGIRQQIMKWGRLHGTARFAPFAGPDQFARQAFRDVLFREGTSGEINLWQTAMGAGAVTPEVMVAELFKGEGATTVQPVTRLYMAVLGRAPDRGGLAFWSGRRKAGVDLSVLAAQVMGSPEYSARFGSPTDAGFVDLLYRHVLDRDADPAGRAFWVDHLVAGRWNRAGVLLYFSESPENRQRTGPTVEAVVLNLGLVAAMPTAPQLDEWVAERGSGTPLDALALGLLLDSRYFARF
;
A
#
# COMPACT_ATOMS: atom_id res chain seq x y z
N MET A 1 21.12 -58.84 -12.83
CA MET A 1 21.67 -57.47 -12.96
C MET A 1 20.53 -56.49 -12.66
N LEU A 2 20.45 -56.02 -11.41
CA LEU A 2 19.58 -54.94 -10.98
C LEU A 2 20.42 -53.66 -10.95
N VAL A 3 19.95 -52.58 -11.58
CA VAL A 3 20.52 -51.24 -11.39
C VAL A 3 19.52 -50.44 -10.56
N VAL A 4 19.91 -50.16 -9.32
CA VAL A 4 19.23 -49.27 -8.38
C VAL A 4 19.65 -47.84 -8.73
N ALA A 5 18.69 -46.98 -9.08
CA ALA A 5 18.94 -45.55 -9.26
C ALA A 5 18.63 -44.82 -7.95
N SER A 6 19.69 -44.41 -7.27
CA SER A 6 19.66 -43.61 -6.04
C SER A 6 19.23 -42.17 -6.35
N VAL A 7 18.10 -41.73 -5.79
CA VAL A 7 17.71 -40.31 -5.78
C VAL A 7 18.39 -39.63 -4.60
N LEU A 8 19.33 -38.74 -4.90
CA LEU A 8 20.02 -37.90 -3.92
C LEU A 8 19.04 -36.85 -3.39
N VAL A 9 18.68 -36.94 -2.10
CA VAL A 9 18.00 -35.86 -1.37
C VAL A 9 19.08 -34.88 -0.92
N ALA A 10 19.16 -33.72 -1.59
CA ALA A 10 19.99 -32.63 -1.11
C ALA A 10 19.28 -31.95 0.06
N ALA A 11 19.79 -32.16 1.27
CA ALA A 11 19.40 -31.41 2.46
C ALA A 11 19.88 -29.96 2.30
N VAL A 12 18.95 -29.05 2.02
CA VAL A 12 19.20 -27.61 2.18
C VAL A 12 19.12 -27.31 3.67
N THR A 13 20.27 -27.17 4.30
CA THR A 13 20.40 -26.56 5.63
C THR A 13 19.93 -25.12 5.56
N LEU A 14 18.71 -24.86 6.04
CA LEU A 14 18.24 -23.52 6.40
C LEU A 14 19.06 -23.02 7.59
N VAL A 15 20.10 -22.25 7.32
CA VAL A 15 20.69 -21.36 8.33
C VAL A 15 19.70 -20.22 8.52
N GLY A 16 18.84 -20.36 9.52
CA GLY A 16 17.97 -19.30 10.01
C GLY A 16 18.81 -18.25 10.75
N GLY A 17 19.16 -17.17 10.06
CA GLY A 17 19.43 -15.89 10.70
C GLY A 17 18.10 -15.17 11.00
N PRO A 18 18.04 -14.30 12.02
CA PRO A 18 16.85 -13.50 12.26
C PRO A 18 16.73 -12.52 11.07
N PHE A 19 15.70 -12.68 10.25
CA PHE A 19 15.30 -11.60 9.33
C PHE A 19 14.62 -10.51 10.16
N ALA A 20 15.44 -9.78 10.92
CA ALA A 20 15.21 -8.38 11.18
C ALA A 20 16.02 -7.63 10.13
N ASP A 21 15.37 -7.18 9.06
CA ASP A 21 15.86 -6.16 8.13
C ASP A 21 14.77 -5.95 7.07
N GLN A 22 14.17 -4.79 6.85
CA GLN A 22 14.10 -3.50 7.54
C GLN A 22 12.63 -3.12 7.33
N ALA A 23 11.88 -2.78 8.36
CA ALA A 23 10.67 -2.00 8.16
C ALA A 23 11.16 -0.64 7.66
N GLU A 24 11.26 -0.49 6.34
CA GLU A 24 11.49 0.79 5.68
C GLU A 24 10.49 1.78 6.28
N ALA A 25 10.98 2.93 6.73
CA ALA A 25 10.29 3.78 7.68
C ALA A 25 8.80 3.95 7.33
N ALA A 26 7.92 3.60 8.27
CA ALA A 26 6.47 3.54 8.09
C ALA A 26 5.79 4.92 7.99
N GLY A 27 6.33 5.83 7.19
CA GLY A 27 5.84 7.19 7.02
C GLY A 27 6.15 7.76 5.64
N THR A 28 5.55 8.91 5.34
CA THR A 28 5.67 9.60 4.06
C THR A 28 6.90 10.51 4.05
N PRO A 29 7.92 10.26 3.22
CA PRO A 29 9.11 11.11 3.17
C PRO A 29 8.79 12.53 2.72
N VAL A 30 9.48 13.52 3.31
CA VAL A 30 9.44 14.92 2.83
C VAL A 30 10.26 15.08 1.56
N MET A 31 11.44 14.45 1.53
CA MET A 31 12.30 14.38 0.34
C MET A 31 11.71 13.40 -0.67
N GLY A 32 11.74 13.77 -1.95
CA GLY A 32 11.20 12.96 -3.04
C GLY A 32 10.70 13.83 -4.19
N ARG A 33 10.33 13.18 -5.28
CA ARG A 33 9.66 13.84 -6.41
C ARG A 33 8.16 13.93 -6.17
N SER A 34 7.52 14.95 -6.74
CA SER A 34 6.05 14.97 -6.86
C SER A 34 5.57 13.75 -7.66
N VAL A 35 4.52 13.10 -7.15
CA VAL A 35 3.89 11.94 -7.81
C VAL A 35 2.69 12.33 -8.69
N VAL A 36 2.22 13.56 -8.56
CA VAL A 36 1.20 14.20 -9.40
C VAL A 36 1.78 15.42 -10.12
N SER A 37 1.25 15.72 -11.30
CA SER A 37 1.68 16.89 -12.06
C SER A 37 1.06 18.19 -11.55
N ALA A 38 1.61 19.33 -11.97
CA ALA A 38 1.00 20.64 -11.69
C ALA A 38 -0.44 20.75 -12.22
N ALA A 39 -0.74 20.12 -13.36
CA ALA A 39 -2.09 20.06 -13.91
C ALA A 39 -3.03 19.27 -13.00
N ASP A 40 -2.54 18.21 -12.35
CA ASP A 40 -3.33 17.44 -11.39
C ASP A 40 -3.62 18.24 -10.11
N LEU A 41 -2.63 18.96 -9.58
CA LEU A 41 -2.81 19.87 -8.43
C LEU A 41 -3.87 20.93 -8.72
N ALA A 42 -3.74 21.64 -9.85
CA ALA A 42 -4.65 22.70 -10.27
C ALA A 42 -6.03 22.15 -10.63
N GLY A 43 -6.10 20.99 -11.28
CA GLY A 43 -7.33 20.30 -11.64
C GLY A 43 -8.13 19.91 -10.40
N TRP A 44 -7.49 19.26 -9.42
CA TRP A 44 -8.10 18.96 -8.13
C TRP A 44 -8.58 20.23 -7.43
N PHE A 45 -7.75 21.28 -7.33
CA PHE A 45 -8.13 22.51 -6.64
C PHE A 45 -9.43 23.10 -7.20
N ARG A 46 -9.62 23.12 -8.52
CA ARG A 46 -10.84 23.62 -9.15
C ARG A 46 -12.10 22.84 -8.73
N THR A 47 -11.98 21.56 -8.40
CA THR A 47 -13.12 20.76 -7.93
C THR A 47 -13.60 21.14 -6.52
N THR A 48 -12.79 21.85 -5.75
CA THR A 48 -13.14 22.27 -4.38
C THR A 48 -14.17 23.39 -4.35
N GLY A 49 -14.39 24.08 -5.47
CA GLY A 49 -15.23 25.29 -5.55
C GLY A 49 -14.64 26.51 -4.83
N LYS A 50 -13.40 26.43 -4.33
CA LYS A 50 -12.71 27.54 -3.65
C LYS A 50 -12.11 28.53 -4.66
N THR A 51 -12.04 29.79 -4.26
CA THR A 51 -11.40 30.85 -5.06
C THR A 51 -9.94 30.98 -4.65
N ASN A 52 -9.03 30.78 -5.59
CA ASN A 52 -7.62 31.10 -5.40
C ASN A 52 -7.44 32.63 -5.33
N ARG A 53 -6.96 33.15 -4.20
CA ARG A 53 -6.63 34.58 -4.02
C ARG A 53 -5.14 34.87 -4.10
N ALA A 54 -4.29 33.89 -4.39
CA ALA A 54 -2.85 34.12 -4.55
C ALA A 54 -2.57 35.15 -5.67
N THR A 55 -1.38 35.74 -5.64
CA THR A 55 -0.96 36.77 -6.61
C THR A 55 -0.79 36.25 -8.05
N VAL A 56 -0.85 34.92 -8.24
CA VAL A 56 -0.80 34.24 -9.54
C VAL A 56 -1.94 33.22 -9.68
N GLY A 57 -2.25 32.83 -10.93
CA GLY A 57 -3.25 31.82 -11.24
C GLY A 57 -2.90 30.43 -10.68
N ILE A 58 -3.91 29.57 -10.49
CA ILE A 58 -3.72 28.26 -9.85
C ILE A 58 -2.77 27.33 -10.63
N ASP A 59 -2.81 27.36 -11.96
CA ASP A 59 -1.91 26.56 -12.80
C ASP A 59 -0.44 26.99 -12.60
N GLU A 60 -0.23 28.29 -12.53
CA GLU A 60 1.09 28.87 -12.35
C GLU A 60 1.62 28.58 -10.95
N LEU A 61 0.79 28.72 -9.92
CA LEU A 61 1.14 28.39 -8.54
C LEU A 61 1.49 26.90 -8.40
N ALA A 62 0.65 26.01 -8.91
CA ALA A 62 0.90 24.57 -8.90
C ALA A 62 2.21 24.22 -9.62
N ARG A 63 2.50 24.88 -10.75
CA ARG A 63 3.77 24.71 -11.47
C ARG A 63 4.97 25.12 -10.61
N TYR A 64 4.89 26.24 -9.88
CA TYR A 64 5.97 26.65 -8.97
C TYR A 64 6.27 25.61 -7.91
N PHE A 65 5.26 25.02 -7.28
CA PHE A 65 5.47 23.97 -6.28
C PHE A 65 6.19 22.74 -6.85
N VAL A 66 5.77 22.28 -8.03
CA VAL A 66 6.39 21.13 -8.68
C VAL A 66 7.82 21.43 -9.13
N GLU A 67 8.08 22.61 -9.71
CA GLU A 67 9.42 23.00 -10.17
C GLU A 67 10.41 23.25 -9.03
N GLU A 68 10.02 24.04 -8.02
CA GLU A 68 10.90 24.34 -6.87
C GLU A 68 11.13 23.08 -6.03
N GLY A 69 10.10 22.26 -5.84
CA GLY A 69 10.24 20.96 -5.18
C GLY A 69 11.21 20.04 -5.92
N ALA A 70 11.06 19.88 -7.24
CA ALA A 70 11.95 19.06 -8.04
C ALA A 70 13.40 19.55 -8.02
N ALA A 71 13.63 20.87 -8.01
CA ALA A 71 14.98 21.45 -7.91
C ALA A 71 15.67 21.09 -6.59
N GLU A 72 14.92 21.11 -5.48
CA GLU A 72 15.45 20.86 -4.13
C GLU A 72 15.35 19.39 -3.69
N GLY A 73 14.74 18.52 -4.51
CA GLY A 73 14.47 17.12 -4.14
C GLY A 73 13.38 16.97 -3.07
N VAL A 74 12.47 17.93 -2.95
CA VAL A 74 11.34 17.94 -2.01
C VAL A 74 10.05 17.64 -2.75
N ALA A 75 9.15 16.86 -2.13
CA ALA A 75 7.88 16.49 -2.73
C ALA A 75 6.93 17.71 -2.82
N GLY A 76 6.98 18.42 -3.95
CA GLY A 76 6.26 19.67 -4.19
C GLY A 76 4.74 19.52 -4.17
N ASP A 77 4.21 18.35 -4.50
CA ASP A 77 2.79 18.00 -4.34
C ASP A 77 2.33 18.05 -2.88
N ILE A 78 3.17 17.61 -1.94
CA ILE A 78 2.88 17.67 -0.50
C ILE A 78 3.05 19.08 0.03
N ALA A 79 4.05 19.83 -0.44
CA ALA A 79 4.19 21.25 -0.11
C ALA A 79 2.98 22.09 -0.60
N PHE A 80 2.44 21.77 -1.78
CA PHE A 80 1.18 22.36 -2.24
C PHE A 80 0.02 21.99 -1.30
N ALA A 81 -0.10 20.71 -0.91
CA ALA A 81 -1.12 20.25 0.04
C ALA A 81 -1.01 20.94 1.42
N GLN A 82 0.21 21.13 1.90
CA GLN A 82 0.49 21.91 3.11
C GLN A 82 -0.05 23.33 2.97
N SER A 83 0.20 23.96 1.83
CA SER A 83 -0.23 25.33 1.56
C SER A 83 -1.74 25.48 1.53
N ILE A 84 -2.47 24.46 1.09
CA ILE A 84 -3.94 24.43 1.19
C ILE A 84 -4.40 24.50 2.65
N VAL A 85 -3.73 23.76 3.55
CA VAL A 85 -4.05 23.78 4.98
C VAL A 85 -3.72 25.15 5.59
N GLU A 86 -2.51 25.66 5.33
CA GLU A 86 -1.98 26.89 5.92
C GLU A 86 -2.74 28.15 5.49
N THR A 87 -3.16 28.20 4.23
CA THR A 87 -3.83 29.39 3.67
C THR A 87 -5.35 29.29 3.65
N GLY A 88 -5.92 28.16 4.12
CA GLY A 88 -7.35 27.90 3.98
C GLY A 88 -7.80 27.88 2.52
N TYR A 89 -7.20 26.98 1.72
CA TYR A 89 -7.44 26.84 0.28
C TYR A 89 -7.10 28.09 -0.55
N PHE A 90 -5.97 28.74 -0.24
CA PHE A 90 -5.55 30.01 -0.82
C PHE A 90 -6.58 31.13 -0.63
N GLY A 91 -7.37 31.04 0.44
CA GLY A 91 -8.28 32.10 0.89
C GLY A 91 -7.57 33.20 1.67
N PHE A 92 -6.44 32.84 2.31
CA PHE A 92 -5.61 33.68 3.18
C PHE A 92 -6.38 34.25 4.38
N SER A 93 -5.67 34.95 5.26
CA SER A 93 -6.26 35.65 6.40
C SER A 93 -5.82 37.11 6.39
N GLU A 94 -6.46 37.96 7.19
CA GLU A 94 -6.01 39.35 7.37
C GLU A 94 -4.58 39.43 7.92
N ARG A 95 -4.16 38.38 8.65
CA ARG A 95 -2.84 38.29 9.28
C ARG A 95 -1.71 37.95 8.30
N VAL A 96 -2.03 37.14 7.30
CA VAL A 96 -1.10 36.72 6.25
C VAL A 96 -1.85 36.91 4.93
N PRO A 97 -1.93 38.15 4.43
CA PRO A 97 -2.72 38.46 3.25
C PRO A 97 -2.02 37.96 1.98
N PRO A 98 -2.73 37.81 0.85
CA PRO A 98 -2.18 37.17 -0.34
C PRO A 98 -0.91 37.84 -0.90
N GLU A 99 -0.78 39.16 -0.77
CA GLU A 99 0.38 39.94 -1.20
C GLU A 99 1.67 39.60 -0.46
N PHE A 100 1.59 38.88 0.66
CA PHE A 100 2.79 38.40 1.37
C PHE A 100 3.43 37.21 0.64
N ASN A 101 2.71 36.55 -0.27
CA ASN A 101 3.20 35.34 -0.94
C ASN A 101 3.69 34.26 0.05
N ASN A 102 3.13 34.22 1.26
CA ASN A 102 3.54 33.31 2.31
C ASN A 102 2.53 32.15 2.39
N PHE A 103 2.88 31.04 1.74
CA PHE A 103 2.00 29.89 1.58
C PHE A 103 2.09 28.88 2.72
N SER A 104 2.98 29.10 3.69
CA SER A 104 3.27 28.11 4.74
C SER A 104 3.30 28.68 6.16
N GLY A 105 2.83 29.91 6.34
CA GLY A 105 2.74 30.55 7.65
C GLY A 105 4.09 30.92 8.26
N LEU A 106 5.16 31.03 7.47
CA LEU A 106 6.49 31.36 7.99
C LEU A 106 6.45 32.68 8.76
N GLY A 107 6.91 32.66 10.03
CA GLY A 107 6.97 33.84 10.90
C GLY A 107 5.63 34.26 11.54
N ALA A 108 4.50 33.61 11.24
CA ALA A 108 3.20 33.95 11.79
C ALA A 108 2.97 33.34 13.20
N VAL A 109 3.62 33.87 14.25
CA VAL A 109 3.51 33.37 15.65
C VAL A 109 2.45 34.07 16.49
N ASP A 110 1.59 33.39 17.25
CA ASP A 110 0.35 33.90 17.88
C ASP A 110 0.35 35.31 18.52
N ASN A 111 1.50 35.84 18.95
CA ASN A 111 1.65 37.18 19.55
C ASN A 111 2.62 38.12 18.80
N GLY A 112 2.97 37.82 17.53
CA GLY A 112 3.94 38.59 16.71
C GLY A 112 3.33 39.23 15.46
N THR A 113 3.86 40.40 15.07
CA THR A 113 3.32 41.30 14.04
C THR A 113 3.89 41.15 12.62
N SER A 114 4.79 40.20 12.34
CA SER A 114 5.40 40.11 11.01
C SER A 114 5.48 38.67 10.53
N ALA A 115 4.38 38.17 9.94
CA ALA A 115 4.51 37.06 9.01
C ALA A 115 5.51 37.45 7.92
N GLU A 116 6.34 36.50 7.50
CA GLU A 116 7.30 36.74 6.42
C GLU A 116 6.53 37.12 5.15
N SER A 117 7.12 38.02 4.35
CA SER A 117 6.59 38.45 3.07
C SER A 117 7.66 38.29 2.00
N PHE A 118 7.26 37.76 0.85
CA PHE A 118 8.14 37.45 -0.27
C PHE A 118 7.75 38.29 -1.50
N PRO A 119 8.74 38.71 -2.30
CA PRO A 119 8.52 39.65 -3.41
C PRO A 119 7.56 39.13 -4.49
N ASP A 120 7.48 37.81 -4.66
CA ASP A 120 6.60 37.16 -5.63
C ASP A 120 6.21 35.75 -5.17
N ALA A 121 5.18 35.18 -5.80
CA ALA A 121 4.67 33.86 -5.48
C ALA A 121 5.74 32.76 -5.58
N ARG A 122 6.61 32.81 -6.59
CA ARG A 122 7.64 31.78 -6.77
C ARG A 122 8.68 31.83 -5.66
N THR A 123 9.08 33.02 -5.24
CA THR A 123 9.99 33.22 -4.11
C THR A 123 9.37 32.72 -2.81
N GLY A 124 8.07 32.95 -2.60
CA GLY A 124 7.33 32.40 -1.46
C GLY A 124 7.27 30.88 -1.42
N VAL A 125 6.96 30.25 -2.56
CA VAL A 125 7.01 28.79 -2.71
C VAL A 125 8.42 28.26 -2.44
N ARG A 126 9.46 28.91 -2.99
CA ARG A 126 10.84 28.53 -2.75
C ARG A 126 11.21 28.57 -1.28
N ALA A 127 10.82 29.62 -0.55
CA ALA A 127 11.08 29.73 0.88
C ALA A 127 10.48 28.55 1.66
N GLN A 128 9.23 28.17 1.35
CA GLN A 128 8.60 26.99 1.93
C GLN A 128 9.37 25.70 1.62
N ILE A 129 9.74 25.48 0.36
CA ILE A 129 10.49 24.29 -0.06
C ILE A 129 11.84 24.21 0.64
N GLN A 130 12.58 25.31 0.73
CA GLN A 130 13.86 25.38 1.46
C GLN A 130 13.67 25.08 2.95
N HIS A 131 12.58 25.56 3.57
CA HIS A 131 12.28 25.27 4.96
C HIS A 131 11.95 23.78 5.17
N LEU A 132 11.14 23.18 4.30
CA LEU A 132 10.85 21.74 4.32
C LEU A 132 12.13 20.91 4.18
N ARG A 133 13.01 21.28 3.24
CA ARG A 133 14.32 20.62 3.07
C ARG A 133 15.18 20.75 4.33
N ALA A 134 15.16 21.89 5.01
CA ALA A 134 15.87 22.07 6.28
C ALA A 134 15.41 21.07 7.36
N TYR A 135 14.11 20.79 7.44
CA TYR A 135 13.57 19.80 8.37
C TYR A 135 13.94 18.36 7.97
N ALA A 136 14.10 18.07 6.68
CA ALA A 136 14.16 16.70 6.19
C ALA A 136 15.55 16.18 5.78
N ASP A 137 16.42 17.05 5.26
CA ASP A 137 17.76 16.67 4.79
C ASP A 137 18.79 17.01 5.88
N PRO A 138 19.38 16.02 6.59
CA PRO A 138 20.38 16.27 7.64
C PRO A 138 21.68 16.87 7.11
N THR A 139 21.88 16.85 5.80
CA THR A 139 23.12 17.30 5.16
C THR A 139 23.00 18.67 4.51
N VAL A 140 21.79 19.26 4.46
CA VAL A 140 21.56 20.52 3.74
C VAL A 140 22.29 21.68 4.40
N THR A 141 22.92 22.50 3.56
CA THR A 141 23.50 23.80 3.90
C THR A 141 23.05 24.79 2.84
N GLU A 142 23.23 26.10 3.09
CA GLU A 142 22.91 27.14 2.10
C GLU A 142 23.63 26.88 0.75
N ALA A 143 24.90 26.46 0.80
CA ALA A 143 25.68 26.13 -0.39
C ALA A 143 25.18 24.88 -1.18
N LYS A 144 24.27 24.10 -0.61
CA LYS A 144 23.69 22.90 -1.22
C LYS A 144 22.26 23.10 -1.73
N LEU A 145 21.68 24.29 -1.53
CA LEU A 145 20.39 24.64 -2.10
C LEU A 145 20.52 24.79 -3.61
N ALA A 146 19.50 24.37 -4.34
CA ALA A 146 19.48 24.45 -5.80
C ALA A 146 19.28 25.89 -6.28
N ASN A 147 18.61 26.72 -5.48
CA ASN A 147 18.39 28.13 -5.70
C ASN A 147 18.92 28.97 -4.53
N PRO A 148 19.18 30.28 -4.72
CA PRO A 148 19.60 31.16 -3.63
C PRO A 148 18.66 31.07 -2.42
N LEU A 149 19.24 31.13 -1.21
CA LEU A 149 18.48 31.08 0.03
C LEU A 149 17.57 32.31 0.15
N VAL A 150 16.25 32.07 0.22
CA VAL A 150 15.22 33.10 0.42
C VAL A 150 14.43 32.88 1.70
N ASP A 151 14.47 31.68 2.27
CA ASP A 151 13.96 31.41 3.61
C ASP A 151 14.83 32.10 4.68
N THR A 152 14.38 33.27 5.14
CA THR A 152 15.02 34.06 6.22
C THR A 152 15.11 33.28 7.53
N ARG A 153 14.32 32.21 7.70
CA ARG A 153 14.22 31.38 8.89
C ARG A 153 14.95 30.05 8.76
N PHE A 154 15.65 29.81 7.66
CA PHE A 154 16.38 28.55 7.41
C PHE A 154 17.36 28.23 8.54
N HIS A 155 18.03 29.24 9.09
CA HIS A 155 18.96 29.11 10.21
C HIS A 155 18.30 28.73 11.55
N LEU A 156 16.98 28.92 11.70
CA LEU A 156 16.25 28.57 12.93
C LEU A 156 16.02 27.07 13.07
N VAL A 157 16.07 26.32 11.96
CA VAL A 157 16.12 24.85 12.00
C VAL A 157 17.53 24.41 12.39
N LYS A 158 17.83 24.49 13.69
CA LYS A 158 19.18 24.26 14.26
C LYS A 158 19.71 22.86 13.97
N THR A 159 18.83 21.85 14.07
CA THR A 159 19.14 20.46 13.74
C THR A 159 18.49 20.15 12.40
N LYS A 160 19.30 20.14 11.34
CA LYS A 160 18.85 19.75 10.00
C LYS A 160 18.45 18.27 9.98
N GLY A 161 17.45 17.92 9.18
CA GLY A 161 16.98 16.54 9.09
C GLY A 161 16.28 16.03 10.36
N ARG A 162 15.79 16.92 11.23
CA ARG A 162 15.09 16.54 12.48
C ARG A 162 13.69 15.95 12.28
N ALA A 163 13.11 16.10 11.08
CA ALA A 163 11.80 15.56 10.71
C ALA A 163 11.82 15.11 9.23
N PRO A 164 12.45 13.96 8.90
CA PRO A 164 12.52 13.45 7.54
C PRO A 164 11.17 12.96 6.97
N LEU A 165 10.19 12.68 7.83
CA LEU A 165 8.88 12.16 7.45
C LEU A 165 7.78 13.17 7.78
N TRP A 166 6.81 13.33 6.87
CA TRP A 166 5.65 14.20 7.05
C TRP A 166 4.82 13.86 8.30
N ASP A 167 4.77 12.59 8.68
CA ASP A 167 4.08 12.07 9.88
C ASP A 167 4.60 12.71 11.18
N GLN A 168 5.77 13.37 11.13
CA GLN A 168 6.41 14.02 12.28
C GLN A 168 6.05 15.51 12.41
N PHE A 169 5.31 16.12 11.48
CA PHE A 169 5.15 17.58 11.41
C PHE A 169 4.12 18.18 12.40
N GLY A 170 3.38 17.34 13.15
CA GLY A 170 2.48 17.79 14.21
C GLY A 170 3.19 18.06 15.56
N ALA A 171 2.39 18.34 16.59
CA ALA A 171 2.81 18.36 18.00
C ALA A 171 4.05 19.24 18.29
N GLY A 172 4.14 20.40 17.65
CA GLY A 172 5.17 21.42 17.89
C GLY A 172 6.41 21.29 17.01
N VAL A 173 6.44 20.37 16.03
CA VAL A 173 7.52 20.30 15.04
C VAL A 173 7.36 21.38 13.98
N TRP A 174 6.23 21.40 13.28
CA TRP A 174 5.84 22.51 12.39
C TRP A 174 4.68 23.30 12.97
N ALA A 175 3.64 22.60 13.41
CA ALA A 175 2.45 23.17 14.03
C ALA A 175 2.19 22.56 15.40
N SER A 176 1.61 23.32 16.33
CA SER A 176 1.21 22.85 17.66
C SER A 176 0.12 21.77 17.63
N ASP A 177 -0.68 21.76 16.55
CA ASP A 177 -1.73 20.79 16.31
C ASP A 177 -1.15 19.37 16.11
N PRO A 178 -1.51 18.38 16.93
CA PRO A 178 -1.05 17.00 16.76
C PRO A 178 -1.54 16.37 15.45
N ASP A 179 -2.70 16.79 14.94
CA ASP A 179 -3.32 16.21 13.73
C ASP A 179 -2.88 16.90 12.44
N TYR A 180 -1.95 17.87 12.52
CA TYR A 180 -1.52 18.67 11.39
C TYR A 180 -1.02 17.83 10.21
N ALA A 181 -0.16 16.85 10.48
CA ALA A 181 0.38 15.95 9.47
C ALA A 181 -0.74 15.20 8.73
N SER A 182 -1.72 14.66 9.48
CA SER A 182 -2.86 13.94 8.92
C SER A 182 -3.74 14.83 8.05
N LYS A 183 -3.91 16.12 8.38
CA LYS A 183 -4.65 17.08 7.55
C LYS A 183 -3.94 17.31 6.21
N VAL A 184 -2.63 17.54 6.22
CA VAL A 184 -1.83 17.75 5.00
C VAL A 184 -1.84 16.50 4.12
N LEU A 185 -1.56 15.33 4.70
CA LEU A 185 -1.56 14.06 3.98
C LEU A 185 -2.96 13.68 3.48
N GLY A 186 -4.03 14.06 4.19
CA GLY A 186 -5.41 13.92 3.73
C GLY A 186 -5.70 14.76 2.48
N ILE A 187 -5.23 16.01 2.41
CA ILE A 187 -5.31 16.83 1.19
C ILE A 187 -4.52 16.18 0.05
N ARG A 188 -3.29 15.73 0.33
CA ARG A 188 -2.48 15.01 -0.67
C ARG A 188 -3.20 13.79 -1.21
N GLN A 189 -3.84 12.99 -0.34
CA GLN A 189 -4.58 11.80 -0.76
C GLN A 189 -5.75 12.16 -1.69
N GLN A 190 -6.48 13.25 -1.41
CA GLN A 190 -7.55 13.73 -2.29
C GLN A 190 -7.02 14.14 -3.67
N ILE A 191 -5.90 14.87 -3.71
CA ILE A 191 -5.20 15.25 -4.94
C ILE A 191 -4.79 14.00 -5.73
N MET A 192 -4.15 13.03 -5.07
CA MET A 192 -3.71 11.79 -5.69
C MET A 192 -4.87 10.98 -6.25
N LYS A 193 -5.97 10.87 -5.49
CA LYS A 193 -7.20 10.21 -5.95
C LYS A 193 -7.75 10.91 -7.19
N TRP A 194 -7.79 12.24 -7.20
CA TRP A 194 -8.21 13.00 -8.38
C TRP A 194 -7.30 12.76 -9.57
N GLY A 195 -5.98 12.84 -9.36
CA GLY A 195 -4.97 12.62 -10.40
C GLY A 195 -5.00 11.21 -10.98
N ARG A 196 -5.34 10.19 -10.17
CA ARG A 196 -5.54 8.83 -10.66
C ARG A 196 -6.78 8.68 -11.54
N LEU A 197 -7.87 9.35 -11.16
CA LEU A 197 -9.16 9.22 -11.83
C LEU A 197 -9.29 10.11 -13.09
N HIS A 198 -8.63 11.28 -13.11
CA HIS A 198 -8.83 12.30 -14.14
C HIS A 198 -7.53 12.80 -14.78
N GLY A 199 -6.39 12.52 -14.15
CA GLY A 199 -5.15 13.23 -14.39
C GLY A 199 -4.03 12.37 -14.95
N THR A 200 -2.81 12.92 -14.87
CA THR A 200 -1.59 12.27 -15.37
C THR A 200 -1.04 11.21 -14.41
N ALA A 201 -1.41 11.26 -13.13
CA ALA A 201 -1.00 10.29 -12.13
C ALA A 201 -1.75 8.94 -12.20
N ARG A 202 -2.59 8.72 -13.23
CA ARG A 202 -3.34 7.47 -13.45
C ARG A 202 -2.51 6.23 -13.16
N PHE A 203 -1.31 6.14 -13.75
CA PHE A 203 -0.44 4.96 -13.63
C PHE A 203 0.69 5.09 -12.61
N ALA A 204 0.73 6.18 -11.83
CA ALA A 204 1.82 6.44 -10.90
C ALA A 204 2.04 5.25 -9.94
N PRO A 205 3.30 4.92 -9.58
CA PRO A 205 4.54 5.63 -9.94
C PRO A 205 5.09 5.32 -11.35
N PHE A 206 4.37 4.56 -12.17
CA PHE A 206 4.82 4.17 -13.50
C PHE A 206 4.49 5.22 -14.56
N ALA A 207 5.29 5.21 -15.63
CA ALA A 207 5.15 6.15 -16.73
C ALA A 207 3.91 5.89 -17.60
N GLY A 208 3.31 4.69 -17.51
CA GLY A 208 2.19 4.33 -18.36
C GLY A 208 1.58 2.95 -18.09
N PRO A 209 0.55 2.59 -18.86
CA PRO A 209 -0.28 1.42 -18.61
C PRO A 209 0.47 0.09 -18.82
N ASP A 210 1.47 0.01 -19.70
CA ASP A 210 2.28 -1.21 -19.89
C ASP A 210 3.06 -1.59 -18.62
N GLN A 211 3.78 -0.63 -18.04
CA GLN A 211 4.56 -0.82 -16.82
C GLN A 211 3.66 -1.13 -15.63
N PHE A 212 2.53 -0.42 -15.50
CA PHE A 212 1.53 -0.70 -14.47
C PHE A 212 0.99 -2.13 -14.62
N ALA A 213 0.59 -2.53 -15.83
CA ALA A 213 0.06 -3.87 -16.08
C ALA A 213 1.05 -4.95 -15.67
N ARG A 214 2.33 -4.84 -16.08
CA ARG A 214 3.37 -5.81 -15.71
C ARG A 214 3.52 -5.93 -14.20
N GLN A 215 3.51 -4.79 -13.50
CA GLN A 215 3.66 -4.79 -12.06
C GLN A 215 2.42 -5.36 -11.36
N ALA A 216 1.21 -5.05 -11.81
CA ALA A 216 -0.01 -5.61 -11.26
C ALA A 216 -0.08 -7.14 -11.38
N PHE A 217 0.46 -7.74 -12.46
CA PHE A 217 0.60 -9.19 -12.56
C PHE A 217 1.53 -9.77 -11.48
N ARG A 218 2.69 -9.14 -11.26
CA ARG A 218 3.62 -9.54 -10.19
C ARG A 218 3.02 -9.38 -8.81
N ASP A 219 2.23 -8.35 -8.58
CA ASP A 219 1.71 -8.02 -7.26
C ASP A 219 0.46 -8.84 -6.92
N VAL A 220 -0.45 -9.03 -7.87
CA VAL A 220 -1.73 -9.69 -7.60
C VAL A 220 -1.69 -11.19 -7.88
N LEU A 221 -0.99 -11.60 -8.96
CA LEU A 221 -0.93 -13.00 -9.40
C LEU A 221 0.39 -13.68 -9.05
N PHE A 222 1.38 -12.93 -8.56
CA PHE A 222 2.72 -13.42 -8.21
C PHE A 222 3.44 -14.13 -9.38
N ARG A 223 3.19 -13.67 -10.61
CA ARG A 223 3.85 -14.15 -11.82
C ARG A 223 4.01 -13.03 -12.84
N GLU A 224 4.81 -13.28 -13.86
CA GLU A 224 4.88 -12.40 -15.03
C GLU A 224 3.63 -12.57 -15.92
N GLY A 225 3.14 -11.45 -16.44
CA GLY A 225 2.14 -11.43 -17.50
C GLY A 225 2.78 -11.70 -18.86
N THR A 226 2.11 -12.49 -19.70
CA THR A 226 2.54 -12.69 -21.09
C THR A 226 2.37 -11.40 -21.91
N SER A 227 3.11 -11.26 -23.02
CA SER A 227 2.97 -10.07 -23.88
C SER A 227 1.53 -9.84 -24.36
N GLY A 228 0.76 -10.91 -24.61
CA GLY A 228 -0.66 -10.81 -24.99
C GLY A 228 -1.54 -10.29 -23.85
N GLU A 229 -1.37 -10.80 -22.64
CA GLU A 229 -2.09 -10.33 -21.45
C GLU A 229 -1.78 -8.85 -21.15
N ILE A 230 -0.49 -8.48 -21.20
CA ILE A 230 -0.07 -7.10 -20.96
C ILE A 230 -0.59 -6.16 -22.06
N ASN A 231 -0.62 -6.59 -23.32
CA ASN A 231 -1.19 -5.80 -24.42
C ASN A 231 -2.69 -5.55 -24.23
N LEU A 232 -3.44 -6.58 -23.83
CA LEU A 232 -4.88 -6.47 -23.57
C LEU A 232 -5.16 -5.41 -22.49
N TRP A 233 -4.49 -5.52 -21.35
CA TRP A 233 -4.71 -4.59 -20.24
C TRP A 233 -4.23 -3.19 -20.54
N GLN A 234 -3.06 -3.03 -21.15
CA GLN A 234 -2.54 -1.69 -21.43
C GLN A 234 -3.41 -0.94 -22.45
N THR A 235 -3.96 -1.66 -23.44
CA THR A 235 -4.87 -1.09 -24.44
C THR A 235 -6.17 -0.64 -23.78
N ALA A 236 -6.77 -1.48 -22.94
CA ALA A 236 -8.00 -1.15 -22.22
C ALA A 236 -7.83 0.05 -21.28
N MET A 237 -6.71 0.10 -20.54
CA MET A 237 -6.40 1.23 -19.66
C MET A 237 -6.06 2.51 -20.43
N GLY A 238 -5.32 2.41 -21.53
CA GLY A 238 -4.98 3.54 -22.40
C GLY A 238 -6.19 4.17 -23.08
N ALA A 239 -7.19 3.35 -23.46
CA ALA A 239 -8.48 3.81 -23.98
C ALA A 239 -9.43 4.33 -22.90
N GLY A 240 -9.05 4.23 -21.62
CA GLY A 240 -9.89 4.68 -20.50
C GLY A 240 -10.98 3.70 -20.08
N ALA A 241 -11.13 2.56 -20.74
CA ALA A 241 -12.20 1.58 -20.49
C ALA A 241 -12.07 0.86 -19.14
N VAL A 242 -10.84 0.74 -18.62
CA VAL A 242 -10.54 0.15 -17.32
C VAL A 242 -9.63 1.10 -16.54
N THR A 243 -9.87 1.26 -15.24
CA THR A 243 -8.95 1.97 -14.34
C THR A 243 -7.95 1.01 -13.69
N PRO A 244 -6.79 1.50 -13.24
CA PRO A 244 -5.76 0.68 -12.58
C PRO A 244 -6.30 -0.17 -11.40
N GLU A 245 -7.12 0.42 -10.54
CA GLU A 245 -7.74 -0.26 -9.40
C GLU A 245 -8.76 -1.33 -9.80
N VAL A 246 -9.51 -1.09 -10.89
CA VAL A 246 -10.40 -2.10 -11.47
C VAL A 246 -9.58 -3.24 -12.06
N MET A 247 -8.49 -2.97 -12.77
CA MET A 247 -7.60 -4.02 -13.27
C MET A 247 -7.07 -4.89 -12.12
N VAL A 248 -6.59 -4.29 -11.02
CA VAL A 248 -6.13 -5.03 -9.83
C VAL A 248 -7.23 -5.94 -9.29
N ALA A 249 -8.44 -5.40 -9.13
CA ALA A 249 -9.58 -6.18 -8.66
C ALA A 249 -9.97 -7.31 -9.63
N GLU A 250 -9.92 -7.07 -10.94
CA GLU A 250 -10.23 -8.07 -11.97
C GLU A 250 -9.16 -9.17 -12.07
N LEU A 251 -7.87 -8.86 -11.91
CA LEU A 251 -6.83 -9.89 -11.81
C LEU A 251 -7.09 -10.81 -10.61
N PHE A 252 -7.45 -10.21 -9.47
CA PHE A 252 -7.73 -10.97 -8.24
C PHE A 252 -8.99 -11.82 -8.34
N LYS A 253 -10.07 -11.28 -8.91
CA LYS A 253 -11.37 -11.97 -9.11
C LYS A 253 -11.33 -12.99 -10.25
N GLY A 254 -10.53 -12.75 -11.26
CA GLY A 254 -10.34 -13.62 -12.43
C GLY A 254 -9.38 -14.76 -12.12
N GLU A 255 -8.15 -14.67 -12.65
CA GLU A 255 -7.17 -15.73 -12.46
C GLU A 255 -6.88 -16.00 -10.97
N GLY A 256 -6.74 -14.93 -10.17
CA GLY A 256 -6.41 -15.00 -8.75
C GLY A 256 -7.39 -15.87 -7.96
N ALA A 257 -8.67 -15.94 -8.36
CA ALA A 257 -9.67 -16.79 -7.71
C ALA A 257 -9.36 -18.29 -7.79
N THR A 258 -8.55 -18.70 -8.78
CA THR A 258 -8.18 -20.11 -9.00
C THR A 258 -6.73 -20.43 -8.63
N THR A 259 -5.84 -19.43 -8.65
CA THR A 259 -4.39 -19.63 -8.44
C THR A 259 -3.89 -19.08 -7.11
N VAL A 260 -4.46 -17.99 -6.59
CA VAL A 260 -3.94 -17.26 -5.42
C VAL A 260 -4.85 -17.48 -4.21
N GLN A 261 -6.15 -17.19 -4.33
CA GLN A 261 -7.08 -17.25 -3.20
C GLN A 261 -7.15 -18.64 -2.53
N PRO A 262 -7.22 -19.77 -3.28
CA PRO A 262 -7.27 -21.09 -2.66
C PRO A 262 -5.97 -21.45 -1.92
N VAL A 263 -4.83 -20.99 -2.42
CA VAL A 263 -3.52 -21.15 -1.75
C VAL A 263 -3.52 -20.40 -0.43
N THR A 264 -3.95 -19.14 -0.43
CA THR A 264 -4.04 -18.32 0.79
C THR A 264 -4.99 -18.94 1.82
N ARG A 265 -6.19 -19.37 1.41
CA ARG A 265 -7.14 -20.04 2.32
C ARG A 265 -6.60 -21.33 2.89
N LEU A 266 -5.92 -22.14 2.08
CA LEU A 266 -5.35 -23.40 2.56
C LEU A 266 -4.24 -23.15 3.58
N TYR A 267 -3.39 -22.15 3.39
CA TYR A 267 -2.41 -21.73 4.40
C TYR A 267 -3.09 -21.29 5.71
N MET A 268 -4.15 -20.49 5.62
CA MET A 268 -4.91 -20.06 6.80
C MET A 268 -5.58 -21.25 7.51
N ALA A 269 -6.16 -22.19 6.74
CA ALA A 269 -6.83 -23.37 7.27
C ALA A 269 -5.84 -24.35 7.95
N VAL A 270 -4.65 -24.53 7.37
CA VAL A 270 -3.66 -25.50 7.84
C VAL A 270 -2.75 -24.94 8.91
N LEU A 271 -2.31 -23.69 8.77
CA LEU A 271 -1.27 -23.10 9.62
C LEU A 271 -1.79 -21.95 10.47
N GLY A 272 -3.05 -21.53 10.34
CA GLY A 272 -3.62 -20.42 11.10
C GLY A 272 -2.94 -19.08 10.81
N ARG A 273 -2.28 -18.94 9.66
CA ARG A 273 -1.64 -17.71 9.19
C ARG A 273 -1.66 -17.64 7.67
N ALA A 274 -1.49 -16.44 7.13
CA ALA A 274 -1.24 -16.24 5.70
C ALA A 274 0.15 -16.75 5.30
N PRO A 275 0.35 -17.12 4.01
CA PRO A 275 1.68 -17.34 3.47
C PRO A 275 2.46 -16.01 3.40
N ASP A 276 3.78 -16.08 3.53
CA ASP A 276 4.64 -14.96 3.15
C ASP A 276 4.65 -14.77 1.61
N ARG A 277 5.22 -13.66 1.14
CA ARG A 277 5.21 -13.30 -0.29
C ARG A 277 5.88 -14.35 -1.17
N GLY A 278 6.99 -14.96 -0.70
CA GLY A 278 7.73 -15.97 -1.45
C GLY A 278 6.97 -17.29 -1.52
N GLY A 279 6.40 -17.73 -0.39
CA GLY A 279 5.56 -18.92 -0.32
C GLY A 279 4.31 -18.80 -1.19
N LEU A 280 3.63 -17.64 -1.15
CA LEU A 280 2.45 -17.40 -1.99
C LEU A 280 2.81 -17.46 -3.48
N ALA A 281 3.91 -16.83 -3.88
CA ALA A 281 4.40 -16.85 -5.27
C ALA A 281 4.75 -18.27 -5.75
N PHE A 282 5.46 -19.04 -4.93
CA PHE A 282 5.83 -20.42 -5.26
C PHE A 282 4.59 -21.28 -5.51
N TRP A 283 3.61 -21.21 -4.61
CA TRP A 283 2.44 -22.08 -4.66
C TRP A 283 1.41 -21.65 -5.69
N SER A 284 1.17 -20.34 -5.86
CA SER A 284 0.29 -19.84 -6.92
C SER A 284 0.86 -20.14 -8.31
N GLY A 285 2.19 -20.03 -8.47
CA GLY A 285 2.89 -20.42 -9.69
C GLY A 285 2.73 -21.89 -10.05
N ARG A 286 2.88 -22.80 -9.06
CA ARG A 286 2.61 -24.24 -9.26
C ARG A 286 1.15 -24.51 -9.57
N ARG A 287 0.23 -23.79 -8.92
CA ARG A 287 -1.21 -23.92 -9.20
C ARG A 287 -1.54 -23.50 -10.63
N LYS A 288 -0.96 -22.40 -11.11
CA LYS A 288 -1.06 -21.96 -12.51
C LYS A 288 -0.49 -22.99 -13.49
N ALA A 289 0.57 -23.71 -13.10
CA ALA A 289 1.15 -24.81 -13.88
C ALA A 289 0.34 -26.12 -13.85
N GLY A 290 -0.83 -26.14 -13.20
CA GLY A 290 -1.74 -27.29 -13.17
C GLY A 290 -1.54 -28.25 -12.00
N VAL A 291 -0.66 -27.94 -11.04
CA VAL A 291 -0.52 -28.74 -9.81
C VAL A 291 -1.82 -28.67 -9.02
N ASP A 292 -2.35 -29.82 -8.61
CA ASP A 292 -3.57 -29.89 -7.82
C ASP A 292 -3.37 -29.34 -6.41
N LEU A 293 -4.40 -28.67 -5.87
CA LEU A 293 -4.34 -28.04 -4.55
C LEU A 293 -4.16 -29.07 -3.42
N SER A 294 -4.59 -30.32 -3.63
CA SER A 294 -4.37 -31.42 -2.70
C SER A 294 -2.88 -31.75 -2.49
N VAL A 295 -2.03 -31.50 -3.49
CA VAL A 295 -0.57 -31.66 -3.37
C VAL A 295 -0.01 -30.64 -2.38
N LEU A 296 -0.45 -29.38 -2.48
CA LEU A 296 -0.09 -28.34 -1.51
C LEU A 296 -0.58 -28.73 -0.11
N ALA A 297 -1.84 -29.17 0.02
CA ALA A 297 -2.40 -29.58 1.30
C ALA A 297 -1.55 -30.69 1.96
N ALA A 298 -1.20 -31.73 1.20
CA ALA A 298 -0.34 -32.81 1.68
C ALA A 298 1.07 -32.31 2.07
N GLN A 299 1.68 -31.41 1.29
CA GLN A 299 3.02 -30.88 1.59
C GLN A 299 3.03 -30.00 2.84
N VAL A 300 2.02 -29.15 3.05
CA VAL A 300 1.93 -28.32 4.26
C VAL A 300 1.63 -29.18 5.48
N MET A 301 0.73 -30.17 5.39
CA MET A 301 0.46 -31.10 6.49
C MET A 301 1.68 -31.96 6.85
N GLY A 302 2.54 -32.27 5.87
CA GLY A 302 3.81 -32.96 6.10
C GLY A 302 4.94 -32.09 6.66
N SER A 303 4.70 -30.78 6.88
CA SER A 303 5.74 -29.87 7.32
C SER A 303 6.04 -29.98 8.83
N PRO A 304 7.27 -29.65 9.26
CA PRO A 304 7.60 -29.50 10.69
C PRO A 304 6.71 -28.46 11.38
N GLU A 305 6.32 -27.41 10.68
CA GLU A 305 5.44 -26.35 11.21
C GLU A 305 4.06 -26.90 11.57
N TYR A 306 3.45 -27.70 10.68
CA TYR A 306 2.17 -28.35 10.99
C TYR A 306 2.28 -29.29 12.19
N SER A 307 3.33 -30.12 12.22
CA SER A 307 3.57 -31.06 13.33
C SER A 307 3.77 -30.34 14.66
N ALA A 308 4.51 -29.21 14.66
CA ALA A 308 4.71 -28.40 15.86
C ALA A 308 3.41 -27.74 16.36
N ARG A 309 2.51 -27.39 15.45
CA ARG A 309 1.28 -26.65 15.79
C ARG A 309 0.11 -27.55 16.15
N PHE A 310 -0.05 -28.68 15.47
CA PHE A 310 -1.23 -29.55 15.62
C PHE A 310 -0.88 -30.96 16.13
N GLY A 311 0.41 -31.30 16.24
CA GLY A 311 0.84 -32.63 16.67
C GLY A 311 0.42 -33.73 15.70
N SER A 312 0.05 -34.88 16.24
CA SER A 312 -0.45 -36.04 15.49
C SER A 312 -1.84 -36.43 16.01
N PRO A 313 -2.89 -35.66 15.66
CA PRO A 313 -4.23 -35.93 16.17
C PRO A 313 -4.77 -37.26 15.64
N THR A 314 -5.66 -37.89 16.39
CA THR A 314 -6.51 -38.98 15.87
C THR A 314 -7.42 -38.45 14.76
N ASP A 315 -8.04 -39.32 13.95
CA ASP A 315 -8.95 -38.85 12.89
C ASP A 315 -10.10 -38.02 13.46
N ALA A 316 -10.63 -38.44 14.61
CA ALA A 316 -11.67 -37.71 15.32
C ALA A 316 -11.18 -36.34 15.80
N GLY A 317 -9.99 -36.28 16.40
CA GLY A 317 -9.38 -35.01 16.82
C GLY A 317 -9.02 -34.10 15.63
N PHE A 318 -8.61 -34.67 14.50
CA PHE A 318 -8.33 -33.93 13.26
C PHE A 318 -9.60 -33.26 12.72
N VAL A 319 -10.72 -33.99 12.65
CA VAL A 319 -12.02 -33.43 12.24
C VAL A 319 -12.45 -32.31 13.19
N ASP A 320 -12.32 -32.52 14.51
CA ASP A 320 -12.66 -31.50 15.52
C ASP A 320 -11.80 -30.23 15.39
N LEU A 321 -10.52 -30.38 15.02
CA LEU A 321 -9.64 -29.25 14.73
C LEU A 321 -10.08 -28.50 13.47
N LEU A 322 -10.48 -29.19 12.40
CA LEU A 322 -10.94 -28.54 11.18
C LEU A 322 -12.22 -27.72 11.41
N TYR A 323 -13.20 -28.26 12.14
CA TYR A 323 -14.40 -27.48 12.48
C TYR A 323 -14.05 -26.21 13.27
N ARG A 324 -13.22 -26.30 14.31
CA ARG A 324 -12.88 -25.14 15.14
C ARG A 324 -11.97 -24.14 14.43
N HIS A 325 -10.90 -24.59 13.78
CA HIS A 325 -9.92 -23.69 13.17
C HIS A 325 -10.33 -23.19 11.78
N VAL A 326 -11.03 -24.02 11.01
CA VAL A 326 -11.42 -23.68 9.63
C VAL A 326 -12.85 -23.22 9.55
N LEU A 327 -13.77 -23.67 10.42
CA LEU A 327 -15.18 -23.25 10.40
C LEU A 327 -15.57 -22.33 11.56
N ASP A 328 -14.70 -22.13 12.55
CA ASP A 328 -14.95 -21.30 13.74
C ASP A 328 -16.20 -21.74 14.52
N ARG A 329 -16.39 -23.06 14.59
CA ARG A 329 -17.49 -23.68 15.33
C ARG A 329 -17.14 -25.10 15.72
N ASP A 330 -17.90 -25.65 16.66
CA ASP A 330 -17.80 -27.08 16.96
C ASP A 330 -18.47 -27.94 15.89
N ALA A 331 -17.97 -29.17 15.75
CA ALA A 331 -18.58 -30.17 14.90
C ALA A 331 -19.92 -30.61 15.48
N ASP A 332 -20.96 -30.67 14.66
CA ASP A 332 -22.18 -31.38 15.05
C ASP A 332 -21.92 -32.90 15.07
N PRO A 333 -22.66 -33.69 15.88
CA PRO A 333 -22.39 -35.12 16.02
C PRO A 333 -22.46 -35.91 14.70
N ALA A 334 -23.36 -35.54 13.79
CA ALA A 334 -23.57 -36.25 12.53
C ALA A 334 -22.46 -35.92 11.51
N GLY A 335 -22.13 -34.64 11.35
CA GLY A 335 -21.04 -34.19 10.50
C GLY A 335 -19.69 -34.75 10.95
N ARG A 336 -19.44 -34.77 12.26
CA ARG A 336 -18.25 -35.40 12.83
C ARG A 336 -18.16 -36.88 12.49
N ALA A 337 -19.23 -37.64 12.74
CA ALA A 337 -19.27 -39.07 12.45
C ALA A 337 -19.04 -39.35 10.95
N PHE A 338 -19.68 -38.58 10.06
CA PHE A 338 -19.50 -38.71 8.63
C PHE A 338 -18.03 -38.63 8.21
N TRP A 339 -17.29 -37.59 8.63
CA TRP A 339 -15.90 -37.42 8.25
C TRP A 339 -14.97 -38.48 8.85
N VAL A 340 -15.19 -38.84 10.11
CA VAL A 340 -14.40 -39.89 10.78
C VAL A 340 -14.58 -41.22 10.07
N ASP A 341 -15.82 -41.60 9.73
CA ASP A 341 -16.10 -42.85 9.02
C ASP A 341 -15.44 -42.90 7.63
N HIS A 342 -15.36 -41.76 6.93
CA HIS A 342 -14.69 -41.69 5.62
C HIS A 342 -13.17 -41.80 5.73
N LEU A 343 -12.57 -41.25 6.78
CA LEU A 343 -11.14 -41.37 7.07
C LEU A 343 -10.78 -42.81 7.47
N VAL A 344 -11.53 -43.40 8.41
CA VAL A 344 -11.30 -44.77 8.89
C VAL A 344 -11.49 -45.80 7.78
N ALA A 345 -12.49 -45.61 6.91
CA ALA A 345 -12.73 -46.48 5.77
C ALA A 345 -11.74 -46.29 4.61
N GLY A 346 -10.79 -45.35 4.71
CA GLY A 346 -9.81 -45.04 3.65
C GLY A 346 -10.43 -44.47 2.38
N ARG A 347 -11.71 -44.05 2.43
CA ARG A 347 -12.42 -43.43 1.29
C ARG A 347 -11.90 -42.03 0.99
N TRP A 348 -11.42 -41.34 2.01
CA TRP A 348 -10.79 -40.02 1.93
C TRP A 348 -9.49 -40.04 2.72
N ASN A 349 -8.50 -39.27 2.25
CA ASN A 349 -7.30 -38.97 3.03
C ASN A 349 -7.47 -37.61 3.74
N ARG A 350 -6.64 -37.37 4.76
CA ARG A 350 -6.71 -36.13 5.57
C ARG A 350 -6.51 -34.86 4.74
N ALA A 351 -5.64 -34.88 3.72
CA ALA A 351 -5.43 -33.75 2.82
C ALA A 351 -6.69 -33.40 2.03
N GLY A 352 -7.44 -34.41 1.56
CA GLY A 352 -8.72 -34.23 0.87
C GLY A 352 -9.80 -33.66 1.79
N VAL A 353 -9.89 -34.13 3.03
CA VAL A 353 -10.85 -33.58 4.02
C VAL A 353 -10.52 -32.13 4.37
N LEU A 354 -9.26 -31.82 4.65
CA LEU A 354 -8.80 -30.45 4.87
C LEU A 354 -9.13 -29.53 3.69
N LEU A 355 -8.85 -29.98 2.47
CA LEU A 355 -9.15 -29.22 1.26
C LEU A 355 -10.65 -28.95 1.13
N TYR A 356 -11.48 -29.95 1.43
CA TYR A 356 -12.94 -29.80 1.44
C TYR A 356 -13.39 -28.71 2.43
N PHE A 357 -12.84 -28.69 3.65
CA PHE A 357 -13.15 -27.65 4.64
C PHE A 357 -12.67 -26.27 4.19
N SER A 358 -11.42 -26.18 3.71
CA SER A 358 -10.82 -24.92 3.22
C SER A 358 -11.62 -24.29 2.09
N GLU A 359 -12.10 -25.10 1.14
CA GLU A 359 -12.80 -24.61 -0.05
C GLU A 359 -14.33 -24.71 0.05
N SER A 360 -14.84 -25.08 1.23
CA SER A 360 -16.27 -25.08 1.52
C SER A 360 -16.88 -23.69 1.26
N PRO A 361 -18.14 -23.60 0.79
CA PRO A 361 -18.82 -22.32 0.62
C PRO A 361 -18.79 -21.45 1.90
N GLU A 362 -18.98 -22.09 3.06
CA GLU A 362 -18.92 -21.47 4.40
C GLU A 362 -17.56 -20.81 4.65
N ASN A 363 -16.45 -21.55 4.49
CA ASN A 363 -15.11 -20.98 4.74
C ASN A 363 -14.74 -19.92 3.69
N ARG A 364 -15.09 -20.12 2.42
CA ARG A 364 -14.84 -19.13 1.36
C ARG A 364 -15.54 -17.82 1.63
N GLN A 365 -16.79 -17.86 2.08
CA GLN A 365 -17.54 -16.67 2.46
C GLN A 365 -16.91 -15.98 3.67
N ARG A 366 -16.58 -16.74 4.73
CA ARG A 366 -16.02 -16.16 5.96
C ARG A 366 -14.65 -15.53 5.76
N THR A 367 -13.77 -16.20 5.01
CA THR A 367 -12.37 -15.77 4.84
C THR A 367 -12.15 -14.83 3.64
N GLY A 368 -13.16 -14.64 2.78
CA GLY A 368 -13.05 -13.81 1.58
C GLY A 368 -12.43 -12.42 1.83
N PRO A 369 -13.00 -11.59 2.73
CA PRO A 369 -12.44 -10.28 3.07
C PRO A 369 -10.99 -10.33 3.57
N THR A 370 -10.66 -11.31 4.40
CA THR A 370 -9.29 -11.49 4.92
C THR A 370 -8.31 -11.84 3.79
N VAL A 371 -8.70 -12.74 2.89
CA VAL A 371 -7.87 -13.14 1.75
C VAL A 371 -7.63 -11.97 0.81
N GLU A 372 -8.67 -11.17 0.53
CA GLU A 372 -8.56 -9.94 -0.26
C GLU A 372 -7.56 -8.96 0.35
N ALA A 373 -7.76 -8.59 1.62
CA ALA A 373 -6.90 -7.66 2.35
C ALA A 373 -5.44 -8.12 2.43
N VAL A 374 -5.22 -9.38 2.81
CA VAL A 374 -3.88 -9.96 2.93
C VAL A 374 -3.17 -9.99 1.58
N VAL A 375 -3.82 -10.53 0.55
CA VAL A 375 -3.18 -10.71 -0.76
C VAL A 375 -2.87 -9.36 -1.40
N LEU A 376 -3.81 -8.41 -1.38
CA LEU A 376 -3.58 -7.13 -2.02
C LEU A 376 -2.53 -6.30 -1.27
N ASN A 377 -2.51 -6.30 0.06
CA ASN A 377 -1.47 -5.58 0.80
C ASN A 377 -0.09 -6.25 0.66
N LEU A 378 -0.02 -7.59 0.72
CA LEU A 378 1.22 -8.33 0.52
C LEU A 378 1.77 -8.18 -0.91
N GLY A 379 0.88 -8.09 -1.89
CA GLY A 379 1.21 -7.89 -3.29
C GLY A 379 1.69 -6.47 -3.58
N LEU A 380 0.82 -5.49 -3.33
CA LEU A 380 1.01 -4.08 -3.67
C LEU A 380 1.96 -3.39 -2.70
N VAL A 381 1.92 -3.67 -1.41
CA VAL A 381 2.76 -2.97 -0.42
C VAL A 381 4.00 -3.79 -0.04
N ALA A 382 4.08 -5.06 -0.46
CA ALA A 382 5.17 -5.98 -0.09
C ALA A 382 5.30 -6.20 1.43
N ALA A 383 4.20 -6.04 2.18
CA ALA A 383 4.14 -6.23 3.61
C ALA A 383 2.83 -6.91 4.03
N MET A 384 2.79 -7.54 5.21
CA MET A 384 1.53 -7.97 5.81
C MET A 384 0.76 -6.75 6.35
N PRO A 385 -0.58 -6.77 6.32
CA PRO A 385 -1.36 -5.76 7.03
C PRO A 385 -1.11 -5.86 8.54
N THR A 386 -1.13 -4.72 9.23
CA THR A 386 -1.20 -4.73 10.69
C THR A 386 -2.57 -5.24 11.15
N ALA A 387 -2.70 -5.71 12.39
CA ALA A 387 -3.99 -6.20 12.89
C ALA A 387 -5.11 -5.14 12.81
N PRO A 388 -4.89 -3.87 13.21
CA PRO A 388 -5.92 -2.83 13.06
C PRO A 388 -6.33 -2.59 11.60
N GLN A 389 -5.37 -2.56 10.67
CA GLN A 389 -5.66 -2.40 9.24
C GLN A 389 -6.49 -3.57 8.70
N LEU A 390 -6.13 -4.79 9.11
CA LEU A 390 -6.86 -5.99 8.68
C LEU A 390 -8.30 -5.98 9.21
N ASP A 391 -8.50 -5.64 10.48
CA ASP A 391 -9.83 -5.57 11.10
C ASP A 391 -10.71 -4.51 10.40
N GLU A 392 -10.14 -3.34 10.12
CA GLU A 392 -10.81 -2.27 9.38
C GLU A 392 -11.23 -2.72 7.98
N TRP A 393 -10.30 -3.22 7.17
CA TRP A 393 -10.59 -3.62 5.79
C TRP A 393 -11.54 -4.82 5.72
N VAL A 394 -11.46 -5.76 6.66
CA VAL A 394 -12.40 -6.89 6.75
C VAL A 394 -13.81 -6.38 7.05
N ALA A 395 -13.96 -5.43 7.98
CA ALA A 395 -15.26 -4.83 8.30
C ALA A 395 -15.83 -4.06 7.11
N GLU A 396 -15.03 -3.23 6.44
CA GLU A 396 -15.45 -2.48 5.25
C GLU A 396 -15.91 -3.42 4.12
N ARG A 397 -15.11 -4.43 3.79
CA ARG A 397 -15.45 -5.43 2.77
C ARG A 397 -16.69 -6.24 3.15
N GLY A 398 -16.85 -6.59 4.42
CA GLY A 398 -18.04 -7.24 4.95
C GLY A 398 -19.30 -6.37 4.86
N SER A 399 -19.14 -5.05 4.92
CA SER A 399 -20.22 -4.06 4.76
C SER A 399 -20.57 -3.73 3.29
N GLY A 400 -19.82 -4.26 2.33
CA GLY A 400 -20.09 -4.12 0.90
C GLY A 400 -19.22 -3.10 0.15
N THR A 401 -18.21 -2.48 0.80
CA THR A 401 -17.24 -1.60 0.11
C THR A 401 -16.58 -2.34 -1.04
N PRO A 402 -16.60 -1.87 -2.31
CA PRO A 402 -16.03 -2.60 -3.44
C PRO A 402 -14.53 -2.93 -3.34
N LEU A 403 -14.08 -4.03 -3.96
CA LEU A 403 -12.67 -4.48 -3.89
C LEU A 403 -11.70 -3.50 -4.59
N ASP A 404 -12.15 -2.86 -5.66
CA ASP A 404 -11.42 -1.80 -6.35
C ASP A 404 -11.25 -0.54 -5.48
N ALA A 405 -12.13 -0.30 -4.51
CA ALA A 405 -11.92 0.76 -3.53
C ALA A 405 -10.74 0.45 -2.58
N LEU A 406 -10.63 -0.81 -2.10
CA LEU A 406 -9.47 -1.26 -1.33
C LEU A 406 -8.19 -1.21 -2.18
N ALA A 407 -8.25 -1.67 -3.43
CA ALA A 407 -7.12 -1.59 -4.36
C ALA A 407 -6.69 -0.13 -4.58
N LEU A 408 -7.63 0.79 -4.76
CA LEU A 408 -7.33 2.22 -4.89
C LEU A 408 -6.66 2.78 -3.63
N GLY A 409 -7.16 2.43 -2.44
CA GLY A 409 -6.54 2.81 -1.16
C GLY A 409 -5.07 2.38 -1.09
N LEU A 410 -4.78 1.12 -1.44
CA LEU A 410 -3.42 0.58 -1.45
C LEU A 410 -2.54 1.19 -2.54
N LEU A 411 -3.08 1.51 -3.72
CA LEU A 411 -2.37 2.23 -4.76
C LEU A 411 -2.08 3.69 -4.39
N LEU A 412 -2.81 4.26 -3.43
CA LEU A 412 -2.57 5.60 -2.88
C LEU A 412 -1.65 5.59 -1.66
N ASP A 413 -1.31 4.41 -1.13
CA ASP A 413 -0.47 4.24 0.05
C ASP A 413 0.99 4.64 -0.27
N SER A 414 1.60 5.46 0.59
CA SER A 414 3.00 5.90 0.42
C SER A 414 3.98 4.73 0.35
N ARG A 415 3.70 3.63 1.04
CA ARG A 415 4.49 2.40 1.00
C ARG A 415 4.43 1.70 -0.36
N TYR A 416 3.33 1.85 -1.11
CA TYR A 416 3.26 1.38 -2.50
C TYR A 416 4.24 2.15 -3.38
N PHE A 417 4.29 3.48 -3.22
CA PHE A 417 5.22 4.33 -3.96
C PHE A 417 6.68 4.07 -3.58
N ALA A 418 6.98 3.81 -2.30
CA ALA A 418 8.34 3.56 -1.84
C ALA A 418 9.01 2.33 -2.49
N ARG A 419 8.22 1.41 -3.07
CA ARG A 419 8.74 0.24 -3.78
C ARG A 419 9.42 0.56 -5.12
N PHE A 420 9.29 1.78 -5.64
CA PHE A 420 9.70 2.18 -7.00
C PHE A 420 10.27 3.60 -7.06
#